data_AF-A0A3D1VN20-F1
#
_entry.id   AF-A0A3D1VN20-F1
#
_cell.length_a   1.000
_cell.length_b   1.000
_cell.length_c   1.000
_cell.angle_alpha   90.00
_cell.angle_beta   90.00
_cell.angle_gamma   90.00
#
_symmetry.space_group_name_H-M   'P 1'
#
loop_
_entity.id
_entity.type
_entity.pdbx_description
1 polymer ?
#
loop_
_entity_poly.entity_id
_entity_poly.type
_entity_poly.pdbx_seq_one_letter_code
_entity_poly.pdbx_strand_id
1 'polypeptide(L)'
;MFRKLKTTVQQYAAKYDVIAGVLSEQKQKIFTNVDWSSSKKDKEFAAAKEGFDLAHIELVKEYQAKVKADIDSIRVDFKKTITNEVGANEIAELKLLMDWKLSEFELQAYGEKYQGNYKALRLLKKIAENNGFQFVFTSDEDILYDLGTLQSYCLSAISQYEGKTAGHNNVRLIIHGAGIDMYEQNYNNFLNPFIAL
;
A
#
# COMPACT_ATOMS: atom_id res chain seq x y z
N MET A 1 3.17 -8.58 8.23
CA MET A 1 2.81 -7.16 8.44
C MET A 1 1.56 -6.73 7.67
N PHE A 2 1.49 -6.92 6.35
CA PHE A 2 0.43 -6.33 5.50
C PHE A 2 -0.95 -7.00 5.51
N ARG A 3 -1.12 -8.15 6.17
CA ARG A 3 -2.42 -8.88 6.17
C ARG A 3 -3.58 -7.99 6.64
N LYS A 4 -3.34 -7.15 7.66
CA LYS A 4 -4.34 -6.23 8.20
C LYS A 4 -4.77 -5.19 7.17
N LEU A 5 -3.79 -4.55 6.51
CA LEU A 5 -4.03 -3.61 5.41
C LEU A 5 -4.82 -4.27 4.27
N LYS A 6 -4.51 -5.53 3.90
CA LYS A 6 -5.27 -6.30 2.90
C LYS A 6 -6.74 -6.36 3.27
N THR A 7 -7.01 -6.82 4.48
CA THR A 7 -8.36 -7.02 5.00
C THR A 7 -9.12 -5.70 4.99
N THR A 8 -8.50 -4.61 5.42
CA THR A 8 -9.11 -3.28 5.42
C THR A 8 -9.56 -2.84 4.03
N VAL A 9 -8.70 -2.97 3.01
CA VAL A 9 -9.06 -2.57 1.63
C VAL A 9 -10.15 -3.49 1.05
N GLN A 10 -10.07 -4.81 1.30
CA GLN A 10 -11.09 -5.77 0.85
C GLN A 10 -12.46 -5.52 1.49
N GLN A 11 -12.48 -5.18 2.78
CA GLN A 11 -13.70 -4.85 3.51
C GLN A 11 -14.33 -3.55 3.00
N TYR A 12 -13.53 -2.54 2.63
CA TYR A 12 -14.04 -1.34 1.99
C TYR A 12 -14.79 -1.68 0.69
N ALA A 13 -14.16 -2.43 -0.22
CA ALA A 13 -14.78 -2.81 -1.49
C ALA A 13 -16.10 -3.57 -1.28
N ALA A 14 -16.11 -4.56 -0.39
CA ALA A 14 -17.32 -5.31 -0.08
C ALA A 14 -18.44 -4.44 0.51
N LYS A 15 -18.10 -3.45 1.35
CA LYS A 15 -19.07 -2.51 1.93
C LYS A 15 -19.60 -1.52 0.89
N TYR A 16 -18.74 -1.04 0.00
CA TYR A 16 -19.15 -0.20 -1.13
C TYR A 16 -20.14 -0.94 -2.02
N ASP A 17 -19.82 -2.19 -2.40
CA ASP A 17 -20.67 -2.99 -3.28
C ASP A 17 -22.09 -3.19 -2.69
N VAL A 18 -22.19 -3.34 -1.36
CA VAL A 18 -23.49 -3.42 -0.67
C VAL A 18 -24.28 -2.12 -0.79
N ILE A 19 -23.69 -0.96 -0.49
CA ILE A 19 -24.40 0.32 -0.57
C ILE A 19 -24.76 0.71 -2.01
N ALA A 20 -23.90 0.38 -2.98
CA ALA A 20 -24.16 0.58 -4.40
C ALA A 20 -25.27 -0.36 -4.90
N GLY A 21 -25.29 -1.61 -4.42
CA GLY A 21 -26.37 -2.57 -4.69
C GLY A 21 -27.73 -2.06 -4.22
N VAL A 22 -27.80 -1.49 -3.01
CA VAL A 22 -29.03 -0.86 -2.49
C VAL A 22 -29.51 0.28 -3.40
N LEU A 23 -28.61 1.17 -3.84
CA LEU A 23 -28.98 2.25 -4.77
C LEU A 23 -29.50 1.70 -6.10
N SER A 24 -28.89 0.64 -6.62
CA SER A 24 -29.33 -0.03 -7.85
C SER A 24 -30.73 -0.63 -7.70
N GLU A 25 -31.01 -1.30 -6.59
CA GLU A 25 -32.35 -1.82 -6.30
C GLU A 25 -33.41 -0.71 -6.16
N GLN A 26 -33.06 0.39 -5.48
CA GLN A 26 -33.94 1.54 -5.35
C GLN A 26 -34.23 2.16 -6.73
N LYS A 27 -33.20 2.35 -7.56
CA LYS A 27 -33.36 2.81 -8.94
C LYS A 27 -34.33 1.92 -9.70
N GLN A 28 -34.16 0.60 -9.64
CA GLN A 28 -35.07 -0.32 -10.32
C GLN A 28 -36.51 -0.14 -9.84
N LYS A 29 -36.76 -0.20 -8.52
CA LYS A 29 -38.10 -0.03 -7.93
C LYS A 29 -38.77 1.28 -8.34
N ILE A 30 -38.01 2.38 -8.34
CA ILE A 30 -38.49 3.71 -8.71
C ILE A 30 -38.88 3.76 -10.19
N PHE A 31 -38.01 3.30 -11.09
CA PHE A 31 -38.24 3.45 -12.54
C PHE A 31 -39.22 2.42 -13.11
N THR A 32 -39.35 1.24 -12.50
CA THR A 32 -40.39 0.25 -12.87
C THR A 32 -41.78 0.60 -12.34
N ASN A 33 -41.91 1.54 -11.41
CA ASN A 33 -43.20 1.95 -10.89
C ASN A 33 -44.01 2.67 -11.98
N VAL A 34 -45.13 2.08 -12.41
CA VAL A 34 -45.97 2.62 -13.49
C VAL A 34 -46.89 3.74 -13.04
N ASP A 35 -47.16 3.84 -11.73
CA ASP A 35 -48.08 4.83 -11.15
C ASP A 35 -47.41 6.19 -10.91
N TRP A 36 -46.08 6.25 -10.99
CA TRP A 36 -45.31 7.46 -10.73
C TRP A 36 -45.02 8.22 -12.01
N SER A 37 -45.30 9.53 -12.01
CA SER A 37 -44.85 10.43 -13.06
C SER A 37 -43.32 10.51 -13.11
N SER A 38 -42.77 10.89 -14.27
CA SER A 38 -41.31 11.05 -14.44
C SER A 38 -40.72 12.03 -13.41
N SER A 39 -41.39 13.16 -13.17
CA SER A 39 -40.94 14.14 -12.17
C SER A 39 -40.89 13.56 -10.75
N LYS A 40 -41.84 12.68 -10.39
CA LYS A 40 -41.80 11.99 -9.10
C LYS A 40 -40.65 10.99 -9.05
N LYS A 41 -40.43 10.21 -10.12
CA LYS A 41 -39.30 9.25 -10.21
C LYS A 41 -37.96 9.95 -10.03
N ASP A 42 -37.75 11.08 -10.70
CA ASP A 42 -36.52 11.85 -10.61
C ASP A 42 -36.28 12.36 -9.19
N LYS A 43 -37.33 12.87 -8.52
CA LYS A 43 -37.26 13.33 -7.14
C LYS A 43 -36.90 12.20 -6.15
N GLU A 44 -37.55 11.05 -6.28
CA GLU A 44 -37.30 9.90 -5.40
C GLU A 44 -35.91 9.30 -5.64
N PHE A 45 -35.45 9.27 -6.91
CA PHE A 45 -34.10 8.81 -7.22
C PHE A 45 -33.03 9.77 -6.70
N ALA A 46 -33.26 11.09 -6.78
CA ALA A 46 -32.37 12.09 -6.21
C ALA A 46 -32.22 11.92 -4.68
N ALA A 47 -33.32 11.67 -3.96
CA ALA A 47 -33.30 11.41 -2.52
C ALA A 47 -32.55 10.10 -2.18
N ALA A 48 -32.78 9.03 -2.95
CA ALA A 48 -32.03 7.77 -2.79
C ALA A 48 -30.53 7.96 -3.06
N LYS A 49 -30.18 8.76 -4.07
CA LYS A 49 -28.80 9.08 -4.43
C LYS A 49 -28.12 9.92 -3.34
N GLU A 50 -28.80 10.89 -2.76
CA GLU A 50 -28.26 11.68 -1.64
C GLU A 50 -27.92 10.79 -0.43
N GLY A 51 -28.80 9.85 -0.10
CA GLY A 51 -28.54 8.85 0.95
C GLY A 51 -27.33 7.96 0.67
N PHE A 52 -27.17 7.53 -0.59
CA PHE A 52 -25.97 6.80 -1.03
C PHE A 52 -24.71 7.67 -0.94
N ASP A 53 -24.74 8.90 -1.44
CA ASP A 53 -23.58 9.79 -1.49
C ASP A 53 -23.08 10.09 -0.05
N LEU A 54 -24.00 10.32 0.90
CA LEU A 54 -23.66 10.47 2.33
C LEU A 54 -23.03 9.20 2.91
N ALA A 55 -23.64 8.03 2.68
CA ALA A 55 -23.09 6.76 3.15
C ALA A 55 -21.71 6.46 2.55
N HIS A 56 -21.51 6.80 1.28
CA HIS A 56 -20.24 6.62 0.58
C HIS A 56 -19.14 7.53 1.16
N ILE A 57 -19.45 8.81 1.41
CA ILE A 57 -18.49 9.75 2.02
C ILE A 57 -18.04 9.24 3.40
N GLU A 58 -18.97 8.78 4.24
CA GLU A 58 -18.63 8.26 5.56
C GLU A 58 -17.83 6.96 5.48
N LEU A 59 -18.17 6.07 4.54
CA LEU A 59 -17.40 4.85 4.28
C LEU A 59 -15.96 5.16 3.83
N VAL A 60 -15.78 6.14 2.93
CA VAL A 60 -14.46 6.60 2.50
C VAL A 60 -13.65 7.12 3.68
N LYS A 61 -14.22 8.02 4.50
CA LYS A 61 -13.54 8.56 5.69
C LYS A 61 -13.11 7.46 6.66
N GLU A 62 -14.01 6.53 6.96
CA GLU A 62 -13.76 5.41 7.88
C GLU A 62 -12.57 4.56 7.40
N TYR A 63 -12.59 4.12 6.14
CA TYR A 63 -11.59 3.20 5.63
C TYR A 63 -10.27 3.89 5.30
N GLN A 64 -10.26 5.17 4.93
CA GLN A 64 -9.02 5.94 4.86
C GLN A 64 -8.35 6.06 6.24
N ALA A 65 -9.11 6.24 7.32
CA ALA A 65 -8.57 6.26 8.67
C ALA A 65 -7.98 4.89 9.07
N LYS A 66 -8.68 3.79 8.74
CA LYS A 66 -8.17 2.42 8.97
C LYS A 66 -6.88 2.13 8.19
N VAL A 67 -6.81 2.52 6.92
CA VAL A 67 -5.59 2.37 6.10
C VAL A 67 -4.41 3.12 6.72
N LYS A 68 -4.61 4.38 7.14
CA LYS A 68 -3.55 5.15 7.83
C LYS A 68 -3.08 4.45 9.10
N ALA A 69 -4.01 3.98 9.93
CA ALA A 69 -3.68 3.26 11.16
C ALA A 69 -2.93 1.94 10.89
N ASP A 70 -3.30 1.20 9.83
CA ASP A 70 -2.62 -0.03 9.44
C ASP A 70 -1.20 0.23 8.94
N ILE A 71 -1.00 1.26 8.11
CA ILE A 71 0.33 1.68 7.64
C ILE A 71 1.19 2.15 8.81
N ASP A 72 0.64 2.92 9.75
CA ASP A 72 1.41 3.36 10.92
C ASP A 72 1.80 2.19 11.83
N SER A 73 0.92 1.19 11.99
CA SER A 73 1.27 -0.06 12.68
C SER A 73 2.43 -0.78 11.97
N ILE A 74 2.39 -0.87 10.65
CA ILE A 74 3.46 -1.47 9.83
C ILE A 74 4.77 -0.69 10.02
N ARG A 75 4.73 0.65 9.99
CA ARG A 75 5.92 1.49 10.25
C ARG A 75 6.50 1.26 11.64
N VAL A 76 5.66 1.15 12.65
CA VAL A 76 6.09 0.89 14.03
C VAL A 76 6.76 -0.48 14.14
N ASP A 77 6.14 -1.53 13.57
CA ASP A 77 6.69 -2.88 13.61
C ASP A 77 8.02 -2.96 12.85
N PHE A 78 8.11 -2.31 11.68
CA PHE A 78 9.35 -2.22 10.91
C PHE A 78 10.47 -1.51 11.69
N LYS A 79 10.17 -0.37 12.33
CA LYS A 79 11.14 0.35 13.19
C LYS A 79 11.63 -0.50 14.36
N LYS A 80 10.77 -1.35 14.95
CA LYS A 80 11.18 -2.30 15.99
C LYS A 80 12.13 -3.36 15.42
N THR A 81 11.82 -3.93 14.26
CA THR A 81 12.70 -4.90 13.57
C THR A 81 14.09 -4.31 13.35
N ILE A 82 14.17 -3.11 12.77
CA ILE A 82 15.43 -2.37 12.57
C ILE A 82 16.19 -2.13 13.88
N THR A 83 15.48 -1.90 14.98
CA THR A 83 16.10 -1.66 16.30
C THR A 83 16.66 -2.95 16.89
N ASN A 84 15.99 -4.07 16.68
CA ASN A 84 16.37 -5.38 17.20
C ASN A 84 17.47 -6.09 16.39
N GLU A 85 17.68 -5.72 15.12
CA GLU A 85 18.75 -6.25 14.24
C GLU A 85 20.18 -5.89 14.67
N VAL A 86 20.36 -5.10 15.73
CA VAL A 86 21.67 -4.55 16.09
C VAL A 86 22.50 -5.57 16.87
N GLY A 87 23.50 -6.14 16.20
CA GLY A 87 24.77 -6.45 16.85
C GLY A 87 25.67 -5.21 16.81
N ALA A 88 26.22 -4.82 17.95
CA ALA A 88 27.06 -3.62 18.05
C ALA A 88 28.36 -3.72 17.22
N ASN A 89 28.76 -4.95 16.88
CA ASN A 89 30.03 -5.26 16.21
C ASN A 89 29.95 -5.03 14.69
N GLU A 90 28.83 -5.38 14.06
CA GLU A 90 28.61 -5.25 12.62
C GLU A 90 28.58 -3.78 12.17
N ILE A 91 27.99 -2.91 13.00
CA ILE A 91 27.96 -1.46 12.75
C ILE A 91 29.36 -0.84 12.94
N ALA A 92 30.16 -1.38 13.86
CA ALA A 92 31.52 -0.89 14.09
C ALA A 92 32.43 -1.21 12.89
N GLU A 93 32.31 -2.40 12.30
CA GLU A 93 33.03 -2.79 11.08
C GLU A 93 32.74 -1.82 9.93
N LEU A 94 31.45 -1.58 9.61
CA LEU A 94 31.06 -0.68 8.53
C LEU A 94 31.48 0.78 8.77
N LYS A 95 31.52 1.24 10.02
CA LYS A 95 31.99 2.60 10.34
C LYS A 95 33.47 2.79 10.03
N LEU A 96 34.29 1.77 10.23
CA LEU A 96 35.72 1.83 9.89
C LEU A 96 35.94 1.94 8.37
N LEU A 97 35.03 1.36 7.58
CA LEU A 97 35.11 1.35 6.12
C LEU A 97 34.71 2.69 5.46
N MET A 98 34.14 3.65 6.21
CA MET A 98 33.74 4.95 5.64
C MET A 98 34.92 5.76 5.09
N ASP A 99 36.11 5.58 5.66
CA ASP A 99 37.33 6.30 5.27
C ASP A 99 38.15 5.52 4.23
N TRP A 100 37.66 4.36 3.79
CA TRP A 100 38.41 3.45 2.92
C TRP A 100 37.92 3.57 1.47
N LYS A 101 38.86 3.42 0.54
CA LYS A 101 38.55 3.27 -0.88
C LYS A 101 38.16 1.81 -1.16
N LEU A 102 36.89 1.57 -1.44
CA LEU A 102 36.36 0.26 -1.78
C LEU A 102 36.01 0.19 -3.26
N SER A 103 36.22 -0.98 -3.86
CA SER A 103 35.72 -1.31 -5.18
C SER A 103 34.23 -1.67 -5.17
N GLU A 104 33.59 -1.60 -6.34
CA GLU A 104 32.20 -2.03 -6.53
C GLU A 104 31.98 -3.48 -6.11
N PHE A 105 32.93 -4.37 -6.40
CA PHE A 105 32.88 -5.78 -6.02
C PHE A 105 32.88 -5.98 -4.49
N GLU A 106 33.74 -5.25 -3.77
CA GLU A 106 33.78 -5.31 -2.30
C GLU A 106 32.48 -4.79 -1.69
N LEU A 107 31.96 -3.68 -2.22
CA LEU A 107 30.67 -3.13 -1.80
C LEU A 107 29.53 -4.13 -2.01
N GLN A 108 29.51 -4.84 -3.15
CA GLN A 108 28.50 -5.84 -3.43
C GLN A 108 28.60 -7.06 -2.49
N ALA A 109 29.81 -7.54 -2.20
CA ALA A 109 30.04 -8.61 -1.24
C ALA A 109 29.58 -8.23 0.18
N TYR A 110 29.80 -6.99 0.61
CA TYR A 110 29.24 -6.48 1.86
C TYR A 110 27.71 -6.38 1.82
N GLY A 111 27.12 -6.04 0.67
CA GLY A 111 25.67 -6.01 0.48
C GLY A 111 25.03 -7.36 0.70
N GLU A 112 25.62 -8.41 0.13
CA GLU A 112 25.19 -9.80 0.33
C GLU A 112 25.40 -10.26 1.78
N LYS A 113 26.55 -9.94 2.40
CA LYS A 113 26.84 -10.28 3.80
C LYS A 113 25.81 -9.71 4.77
N TYR A 114 25.34 -8.48 4.52
CA TYR A 114 24.40 -7.77 5.38
C TYR A 114 22.96 -7.78 4.85
N GLN A 115 22.62 -8.69 3.94
CA GLN A 115 21.26 -8.79 3.41
C GLN A 115 20.23 -8.93 4.54
N GLY A 116 19.19 -8.10 4.52
CA GLY A 116 18.17 -8.06 5.56
C GLY A 116 18.55 -7.30 6.83
N ASN A 117 19.79 -6.82 6.97
CA ASN A 117 20.17 -5.86 8.01
C ASN A 117 20.08 -4.44 7.46
N TYR A 118 18.92 -3.82 7.60
CA TYR A 118 18.61 -2.58 6.86
C TYR A 118 19.45 -1.38 7.29
N LYS A 119 19.89 -1.34 8.56
CA LYS A 119 20.82 -0.31 9.06
C LYS A 119 22.21 -0.47 8.47
N ALA A 120 22.71 -1.70 8.40
CA ALA A 120 23.99 -2.00 7.77
C ALA A 120 23.95 -1.64 6.28
N LEU A 121 22.89 -2.00 5.57
CA LEU A 121 22.69 -1.64 4.16
C LEU A 121 22.61 -0.12 3.95
N ARG A 122 21.99 0.63 4.87
CA ARG A 122 21.98 2.10 4.81
C ARG A 122 23.38 2.70 4.98
N LEU A 123 24.18 2.17 5.91
CA LEU A 123 25.56 2.61 6.08
C LEU A 123 26.39 2.26 4.85
N LEU A 124 26.20 1.06 4.29
CA LEU A 124 26.88 0.62 3.09
C LEU A 124 26.55 1.46 1.86
N LYS A 125 25.28 1.90 1.73
CA LYS A 125 24.84 2.86 0.69
C LYS A 125 25.63 4.17 0.79
N LYS A 126 25.80 4.72 2.00
CA LYS A 126 26.62 5.94 2.21
C LYS A 126 28.10 5.71 1.88
N ILE A 127 28.65 4.56 2.24
CA ILE A 127 30.04 4.21 1.92
C ILE A 127 30.22 4.12 0.40
N ALA A 128 29.28 3.52 -0.32
CA ALA A 128 29.32 3.43 -1.76
C ALA A 128 29.20 4.80 -2.45
N GLU A 129 28.30 5.67 -1.96
CA GLU A 129 28.17 7.05 -2.44
C GLU A 129 29.49 7.84 -2.26
N ASN A 130 30.16 7.70 -1.11
CA ASN A 130 31.48 8.29 -0.87
C ASN A 130 32.56 7.77 -1.83
N ASN A 131 32.42 6.54 -2.31
CA ASN A 131 33.31 5.91 -3.28
C ASN A 131 32.92 6.22 -4.74
N GLY A 132 31.84 6.97 -4.97
CA GLY A 132 31.36 7.33 -6.31
C GLY A 132 30.61 6.22 -7.04
N PHE A 133 30.16 5.19 -6.31
CA PHE A 133 29.36 4.10 -6.87
C PHE A 133 27.89 4.23 -6.48
N GLN A 134 27.01 3.85 -7.41
CA GLN A 134 25.60 3.70 -7.10
C GLN A 134 25.36 2.31 -6.54
N PHE A 135 24.96 2.24 -5.27
CA PHE A 135 24.70 0.97 -4.58
C PHE A 135 23.20 0.62 -4.61
N VAL A 136 22.87 -0.49 -5.26
CA VAL A 136 21.48 -0.92 -5.48
C VAL A 136 21.10 -2.00 -4.45
N PHE A 137 20.85 -1.57 -3.21
CA PHE A 137 20.26 -2.41 -2.17
C PHE A 137 19.19 -1.63 -1.40
N THR A 138 18.16 -2.35 -0.93
CA THR A 138 17.06 -1.76 -0.18
C THR A 138 17.49 -1.45 1.26
N SER A 139 17.57 -0.16 1.59
CA SER A 139 17.73 0.31 2.96
C SER A 139 16.39 0.47 3.67
N ASP A 140 16.39 0.72 4.97
CA ASP A 140 15.14 1.00 5.68
C ASP A 140 14.50 2.33 5.31
N GLU A 141 15.28 3.32 4.84
CA GLU A 141 14.74 4.58 4.34
C GLU A 141 13.93 4.34 3.06
N ASP A 142 14.42 3.45 2.19
CA ASP A 142 13.71 3.05 0.96
C ASP A 142 12.37 2.35 1.31
N ILE A 143 12.37 1.45 2.30
CA ILE A 143 11.14 0.77 2.75
C ILE A 143 10.15 1.76 3.40
N LEU A 144 10.63 2.69 4.23
CA LEU A 144 9.76 3.71 4.84
C LEU A 144 9.14 4.63 3.79
N TYR A 145 9.89 4.98 2.75
CA TYR A 145 9.38 5.72 1.60
C TYR A 145 8.29 4.92 0.86
N ASP A 146 8.55 3.65 0.55
CA ASP A 146 7.61 2.77 -0.13
C ASP A 146 6.31 2.57 0.66
N LEU A 147 6.38 2.53 2.00
CA LEU A 147 5.18 2.52 2.85
C LEU A 147 4.35 3.82 2.72
N GLY A 148 4.99 4.97 2.52
CA GLY A 148 4.30 6.23 2.23
C GLY A 148 3.61 6.22 0.85
N THR A 149 4.29 5.69 -0.15
CA THR A 149 3.75 5.49 -1.50
C THR A 149 2.57 4.52 -1.48
N LEU A 150 2.70 3.39 -0.80
CA LEU A 150 1.63 2.40 -0.62
C LEU A 150 0.40 3.01 0.08
N GLN A 151 0.61 3.81 1.13
CA GLN A 151 -0.48 4.54 1.79
C GLN A 151 -1.24 5.40 0.77
N SER A 152 -0.53 6.19 -0.03
CA SER A 152 -1.13 7.06 -1.04
C SER A 152 -1.96 6.27 -2.05
N TYR A 153 -1.45 5.12 -2.52
CA TYR A 153 -2.20 4.26 -3.43
C TYR A 153 -3.45 3.66 -2.81
N CYS A 154 -3.37 3.16 -1.56
CA CYS A 154 -4.56 2.64 -0.88
C CYS A 154 -5.62 3.73 -0.66
N LEU A 155 -5.20 4.95 -0.30
CA LEU A 155 -6.13 6.08 -0.15
C LEU A 155 -6.77 6.48 -1.48
N SER A 156 -6.00 6.51 -2.56
CA SER A 156 -6.50 6.77 -3.92
C SER A 156 -7.50 5.69 -4.35
N ALA A 157 -7.18 4.41 -4.12
CA ALA A 157 -8.06 3.30 -4.45
C ALA A 157 -9.40 3.41 -3.71
N ILE A 158 -9.38 3.76 -2.42
CA ILE A 158 -10.61 4.00 -1.64
C ILE A 158 -11.39 5.19 -2.20
N SER A 159 -10.74 6.26 -2.66
CA SER A 159 -11.44 7.43 -3.19
C SER A 159 -12.00 7.23 -4.60
N GLN A 160 -11.42 6.33 -5.39
CA GLN A 160 -11.74 6.15 -6.82
C GLN A 160 -12.54 4.87 -7.10
N TYR A 161 -12.78 4.03 -6.09
CA TYR A 161 -13.51 2.79 -6.29
C TYR A 161 -14.99 3.06 -6.57
N GLU A 162 -15.46 2.59 -7.72
CA GLU A 162 -16.84 2.73 -8.17
C GLU A 162 -17.56 1.38 -8.27
N GLY A 163 -17.05 0.35 -7.56
CA GLY A 163 -17.58 -1.01 -7.62
C GLY A 163 -16.92 -1.87 -8.70
N LYS A 164 -17.43 -3.10 -8.87
CA LYS A 164 -16.97 -4.01 -9.92
C LYS A 164 -17.33 -3.49 -11.32
N THR A 165 -16.42 -2.77 -11.94
CA THR A 165 -16.38 -2.63 -13.40
C THR A 165 -15.49 -3.72 -13.97
N ALA A 166 -15.99 -4.45 -14.97
CA ALA A 166 -15.16 -5.34 -15.79
C ALA A 166 -14.24 -4.47 -16.66
N GLY A 167 -13.21 -3.89 -16.07
CA GLY A 167 -12.33 -2.91 -16.71
C GLY A 167 -11.03 -2.75 -15.93
N HIS A 168 -9.93 -3.01 -16.61
CA HIS A 168 -8.57 -3.16 -16.10
C HIS A 168 -8.04 -1.98 -15.26
N ASN A 169 -8.17 -2.03 -13.94
CA ASN A 169 -7.36 -1.21 -13.03
C ASN A 169 -6.08 -1.95 -12.65
N ASN A 170 -5.08 -1.91 -13.54
CA ASN A 170 -3.72 -2.36 -13.25
C ASN A 170 -3.00 -1.32 -12.39
N VAL A 171 -3.18 -1.36 -11.06
CA VAL A 171 -2.30 -0.63 -10.15
C VAL A 171 -1.03 -1.46 -9.97
N ARG A 172 0.00 -1.19 -10.77
CA ARG A 172 1.35 -1.74 -10.58
C ARG A 172 2.07 -0.91 -9.52
N LEU A 173 2.32 -1.51 -8.37
CA LEU A 173 3.29 -1.02 -7.40
C LEU A 173 4.68 -1.46 -7.87
N ILE A 174 5.54 -0.50 -8.22
CA ILE A 174 6.95 -0.76 -8.48
C ILE A 174 7.67 -0.53 -7.15
N ILE A 175 7.96 -1.61 -6.42
CA ILE A 175 8.80 -1.55 -5.22
C ILE A 175 10.26 -1.71 -5.70
N HIS A 176 11.15 -0.78 -5.34
CA HIS A 176 12.56 -0.84 -5.74
C HIS A 176 13.39 -1.67 -4.74
N GLY A 177 14.03 -2.73 -5.25
CA GLY A 177 15.25 -3.32 -4.69
C GLY A 177 15.12 -4.73 -4.13
N ALA A 178 16.07 -5.58 -4.48
CA ALA A 178 16.13 -7.01 -4.15
C ALA A 178 16.41 -7.29 -2.65
N GLY A 179 15.43 -6.98 -1.80
CA GLY A 179 15.14 -7.65 -0.52
C GLY A 179 13.68 -8.13 -0.48
N ILE A 180 13.08 -8.15 -1.67
CA ILE A 180 11.65 -8.14 -1.91
C ILE A 180 11.09 -9.54 -2.15
N ASP A 181 11.87 -10.60 -2.41
CA ASP A 181 11.26 -11.88 -2.81
C ASP A 181 10.29 -12.47 -1.77
N MET A 182 10.48 -12.20 -0.47
CA MET A 182 9.51 -12.51 0.59
C MET A 182 8.36 -11.49 0.75
N TYR A 183 8.51 -10.27 0.26
CA TYR A 183 7.52 -9.19 0.29
C TYR A 183 6.67 -9.12 -1.02
N GLU A 184 7.28 -9.32 -2.20
CA GLU A 184 6.66 -9.47 -3.53
C GLU A 184 5.89 -10.77 -3.68
N GLN A 185 6.37 -11.91 -3.15
CA GLN A 185 5.53 -13.13 -3.16
C GLN A 185 4.26 -12.96 -2.35
N ASN A 186 4.30 -12.15 -1.27
CA ASN A 186 3.10 -11.80 -0.52
C ASN A 186 2.24 -10.73 -1.22
N TYR A 187 2.85 -9.83 -2.01
CA TYR A 187 2.18 -8.74 -2.74
C TYR A 187 1.57 -9.18 -4.09
N ASN A 188 2.26 -9.99 -4.89
CA ASN A 188 1.71 -10.58 -6.11
C ASN A 188 0.55 -11.57 -5.79
N ASN A 189 0.56 -12.18 -4.60
CA ASN A 189 -0.60 -12.89 -4.03
C ASN A 189 -1.63 -11.97 -3.33
N PHE A 190 -1.31 -10.69 -3.13
CA PHE A 190 -2.17 -9.68 -2.50
C PHE A 190 -3.17 -9.07 -3.50
N LEU A 191 -2.75 -8.82 -4.74
CA LEU A 191 -3.57 -8.23 -5.80
C LEU A 191 -4.18 -9.25 -6.77
N ASN A 192 -3.73 -10.50 -6.82
CA ASN A 192 -4.36 -11.51 -7.67
C ASN A 192 -5.88 -11.69 -7.44
N PRO A 193 -6.43 -11.54 -6.21
CA PRO A 193 -7.88 -11.53 -6.00
C PRO A 193 -8.59 -10.23 -6.44
N PHE A 194 -7.87 -9.16 -6.79
CA PHE A 194 -8.42 -7.99 -7.50
C PHE A 194 -8.47 -8.20 -9.02
N ILE A 195 -7.74 -9.21 -9.53
CA ILE A 195 -7.65 -9.55 -10.97
C ILE A 195 -8.47 -10.79 -11.31
N ALA A 196 -8.72 -11.69 -10.35
CA ALA A 196 -9.51 -12.89 -10.53
C ALA A 196 -10.57 -13.02 -9.42
N LEU A 197 -11.74 -12.40 -9.65
CA LEU A 197 -13.10 -12.83 -9.25
C LEU A 197 -14.18 -11.85 -9.75
#